data_AF-W3V4B5-F1
#
_entry.id   AF-W3V4B5-F1
#
_cell.length_a   1.000
_cell.length_b   1.000
_cell.length_c   1.000
_cell.angle_alpha   90.00
_cell.angle_beta   90.00
_cell.angle_gamma   90.00
#
_symmetry.space_group_name_H-M   'P 1'
#
loop_
_entity.id
_entity.type
_entity.pdbx_description
1 polymer ?
#
loop_
_entity_poly.entity_id
_entity_poly.type
_entity_poly.pdbx_seq_one_letter_code
_entity_poly.pdbx_strand_id
1 'polypeptide(L)'
;MRNNQLLIFVYISVFMAEFSFFFALPVLGSSTLMGARDVALCLAGSVILESIIMLVATGYLERFSRKLLLSISLLLRSLAFVTVISSGIAFAWFTFFALVAISKSVSKPFTREILTEILSGDKLKKSLSIYSFFQNSAVVIAPLIATLAVEHRYTPSVMITLLLAGILLSGASFMLVYHYPKGHLPSERKKSAFWAIYSSVNEIKKNHDIRRLLQASFFCFAIMGAFITATTLLARVRVDFSSYIGLFFSVVGVCICFWQGVISRILNLSERTVIIVISVTGLLSSLYLTGSLYMAIAALISYSIYESVIVPAIYYKSSSCTSNLSVSVIFSFILVASNIGEAFGSWITGMLIEYASETTAYHILLLVAVSVLLSVWSFALVKDTSGS
;
A
#
# COMPACT_ATOMS: atom_id res chain seq x y z
N MET A 1 4.55 31.12 -8.28
CA MET A 1 5.32 30.07 -9.00
C MET A 1 5.87 28.98 -8.09
N ARG A 2 6.46 29.32 -6.93
CA ARG A 2 7.08 28.34 -6.00
C ARG A 2 6.13 27.24 -5.47
N ASN A 3 4.90 27.57 -5.10
CA ASN A 3 3.95 26.57 -4.57
C ASN A 3 3.55 25.54 -5.64
N ASN A 4 3.44 25.95 -6.90
CA ASN A 4 3.13 25.02 -8.00
C ASN A 4 4.30 24.05 -8.26
N GLN A 5 5.55 24.53 -8.18
CA GLN A 5 6.73 23.66 -8.30
C GLN A 5 6.77 22.61 -7.18
N LEU A 6 6.42 23.02 -5.95
CA LEU A 6 6.38 22.11 -4.80
C LEU A 6 5.26 21.07 -4.93
N LEU A 7 4.08 21.47 -5.41
CA LEU A 7 2.98 20.55 -5.71
C LEU A 7 3.37 19.50 -6.75
N ILE A 8 3.93 19.95 -7.87
CA ILE A 8 4.41 19.05 -8.94
C ILE A 8 5.48 18.10 -8.40
N PHE A 9 6.44 18.62 -7.63
CA PHE A 9 7.48 17.80 -7.01
C PHE A 9 6.88 16.73 -6.08
N VAL A 10 5.89 17.08 -5.24
CA VAL A 10 5.19 16.12 -4.37
C VAL A 10 4.49 15.03 -5.19
N TYR A 11 3.76 15.41 -6.24
CA TYR A 11 3.04 14.45 -7.10
C TYR A 11 3.99 13.51 -7.85
N ILE A 12 5.09 14.03 -8.40
CA ILE A 12 6.12 13.20 -9.05
C ILE A 12 6.81 12.31 -8.03
N SER A 13 7.11 12.82 -6.84
CA SER A 13 7.79 12.05 -5.79
C SER A 13 6.96 10.87 -5.31
N VAL A 14 5.64 11.05 -5.15
CA VAL A 14 4.74 9.97 -4.76
C VAL A 14 4.54 8.97 -5.90
N PHE A 15 4.39 9.44 -7.14
CA PHE A 15 4.33 8.58 -8.31
C PHE A 15 5.57 7.69 -8.40
N MET A 16 6.76 8.28 -8.29
CA MET A 16 8.02 7.53 -8.36
C MET A 16 8.20 6.57 -7.18
N ALA A 17 7.63 6.88 -6.01
CA ALA A 17 7.65 5.97 -4.86
C ALA A 17 6.88 4.67 -5.16
N GLU A 18 5.63 4.81 -5.59
CA GLU A 18 4.79 3.66 -5.94
C GLU A 18 5.31 2.97 -7.20
N PHE A 19 5.76 3.73 -8.21
CA PHE A 19 6.32 3.19 -9.45
C PHE A 19 7.49 2.26 -9.15
N SER A 20 8.41 2.67 -8.28
CA SER A 20 9.59 1.87 -7.95
C SER A 20 9.22 0.53 -7.31
N PHE A 21 8.21 0.52 -6.43
CA PHE A 21 7.72 -0.68 -5.77
C PHE A 21 7.00 -1.61 -6.76
N PHE A 22 6.03 -1.08 -7.52
CA PHE A 22 5.23 -1.89 -8.44
C PHE A 22 6.00 -2.32 -9.70
N PHE A 23 7.02 -1.58 -10.13
CA PHE A 23 7.96 -2.03 -11.17
C PHE A 23 8.77 -3.25 -10.71
N ALA A 24 9.17 -3.28 -9.44
CA ALA A 24 9.97 -4.39 -8.91
C ALA A 24 9.21 -5.72 -8.87
N LEU A 25 7.87 -5.71 -8.77
CA LEU A 25 7.10 -6.94 -8.60
C LEU A 25 7.20 -7.90 -9.79
N PRO A 26 6.89 -7.51 -11.05
CA PRO A 26 7.02 -8.46 -12.16
C PRO A 26 8.47 -8.88 -12.41
N VAL A 27 9.44 -7.98 -12.15
CA VAL A 27 10.87 -8.32 -12.25
C VAL A 27 11.25 -9.38 -11.23
N LEU A 28 10.87 -9.20 -9.96
CA LEU A 28 11.09 -10.18 -8.90
C LEU A 28 10.43 -11.52 -9.22
N GLY A 29 9.19 -11.49 -9.72
CA GLY A 29 8.43 -12.67 -10.13
C GLY A 29 9.11 -13.50 -11.23
N SER A 30 9.82 -12.82 -12.14
CA SER A 30 10.60 -13.45 -13.22
C SER A 30 11.93 -14.06 -12.76
N SER A 31 12.38 -13.76 -11.54
CA SER A 31 13.65 -14.29 -11.01
C SER A 31 13.53 -15.78 -10.72
N THR A 32 14.44 -16.57 -11.29
CA THR A 32 14.57 -18.01 -11.01
C THR A 32 15.46 -18.30 -9.79
N LEU A 33 16.14 -17.28 -9.25
CA LEU A 33 17.10 -17.42 -8.15
C LEU A 33 16.47 -17.39 -6.75
N MET A 34 15.15 -17.18 -6.66
CA MET A 34 14.44 -17.03 -5.38
C MET A 34 13.27 -18.02 -5.29
N GLY A 35 13.08 -18.64 -4.13
CA GLY A 35 11.87 -19.41 -3.83
C GLY A 35 10.64 -18.50 -3.70
N ALA A 36 9.44 -19.06 -3.81
CA ALA A 36 8.19 -18.35 -3.58
C ALA A 36 8.11 -17.83 -2.14
N ARG A 37 8.65 -18.61 -1.19
CA ARG A 37 8.83 -18.20 0.20
C ARG A 37 9.69 -16.95 0.34
N ASP A 38 10.81 -16.86 -0.39
CA ASP A 38 11.74 -15.74 -0.27
C ASP A 38 11.12 -14.46 -0.83
N VAL A 39 10.40 -14.56 -1.95
CA VAL A 39 9.61 -13.46 -2.53
C VAL A 39 8.56 -12.98 -1.52
N ALA A 40 7.81 -13.88 -0.91
CA ALA A 40 6.82 -13.51 0.09
C ALA A 40 7.44 -12.89 1.35
N LEU A 41 8.64 -13.34 1.76
CA LEU A 41 9.38 -12.73 2.85
C LEU A 41 9.85 -11.31 2.51
N CYS A 42 10.26 -11.03 1.26
CA CYS A 42 10.56 -9.67 0.81
C CYS A 42 9.32 -8.77 0.94
N LEU A 43 8.17 -9.21 0.43
CA LEU A 43 6.93 -8.43 0.44
C LEU A 43 6.44 -8.21 1.88
N ALA A 44 6.25 -9.27 2.65
CA ALA A 44 5.78 -9.20 4.03
C ALA A 44 6.75 -8.43 4.94
N GLY A 45 8.05 -8.69 4.81
CA GLY A 45 9.09 -8.01 5.56
C GLY A 45 9.13 -6.51 5.27
N SER A 46 8.95 -6.10 4.01
CA SER A 46 8.91 -4.69 3.62
C SER A 46 7.75 -3.94 4.28
N VAL A 47 6.57 -4.54 4.33
CA VAL A 47 5.36 -3.94 4.89
C VAL A 47 5.42 -3.86 6.43
N ILE A 48 5.95 -4.91 7.07
CA ILE A 48 6.21 -4.90 8.52
C ILE A 48 7.22 -3.81 8.87
N LEU A 49 8.32 -3.74 8.12
CA LEU A 49 9.35 -2.73 8.33
C LEU A 49 8.78 -1.32 8.10
N GLU A 50 7.98 -1.12 7.06
CA GLU A 50 7.27 0.14 6.80
C GLU A 50 6.43 0.56 8.02
N SER A 51 5.69 -0.38 8.59
CA SER A 51 4.85 -0.15 9.78
C SER A 51 5.65 0.27 11.02
N ILE A 52 6.69 -0.49 11.33
CA ILE A 52 7.54 -0.25 12.50
C ILE A 52 8.19 1.13 12.37
N ILE A 53 8.74 1.43 11.19
CA ILE A 53 9.40 2.71 10.96
C ILE A 53 8.36 3.82 11.03
N MET A 54 7.19 3.73 10.40
CA MET A 54 6.15 4.76 10.52
C MET A 54 5.75 5.06 11.98
N LEU A 55 5.65 4.03 12.83
CA LEU A 55 5.35 4.19 14.25
C LEU A 55 6.48 4.86 15.05
N VAL A 56 7.74 4.51 14.77
CA VAL A 56 8.90 5.03 15.51
C VAL A 56 9.34 6.40 14.96
N ALA A 57 9.24 6.58 13.65
CA ALA A 57 9.68 7.76 12.92
C ALA A 57 8.96 9.04 13.37
N THR A 58 7.66 8.96 13.65
CA THR A 58 6.84 10.10 14.06
C THR A 58 7.25 10.71 15.41
N GLY A 59 8.13 10.06 16.20
CA GLY A 59 8.73 10.65 17.39
C GLY A 59 10.21 11.03 17.24
N TYR A 60 10.97 10.29 16.43
CA TYR A 60 12.43 10.49 16.30
C TYR A 60 12.82 11.39 15.11
N LEU A 61 12.07 11.34 14.02
CA LEU A 61 12.36 12.10 12.81
C LEU A 61 12.07 13.60 12.96
N GLU A 62 11.28 13.99 13.96
CA GLU A 62 11.08 15.41 14.32
C GLU A 62 12.38 16.12 14.71
N ARG A 63 13.41 15.37 15.15
CA ARG A 63 14.73 15.91 15.52
C ARG A 63 15.62 16.22 14.32
N PHE A 64 15.31 15.67 13.15
CA PHE A 64 16.11 15.86 11.95
C PHE A 64 15.47 16.90 11.05
N SER A 65 16.30 17.57 10.24
CA SER A 65 15.79 18.49 9.22
C SER A 65 14.90 17.71 8.24
N ARG A 66 13.61 18.08 8.17
CA ARG A 66 12.63 17.49 7.23
C ARG A 66 13.14 17.45 5.78
N LYS A 67 13.93 18.46 5.40
CA LYS A 67 14.58 18.61 4.10
C LYS A 67 15.57 17.48 3.82
N LEU A 68 16.40 17.20 4.82
CA LEU A 68 17.42 16.16 4.78
C LEU A 68 16.75 14.79 4.78
N LEU A 69 15.70 14.59 5.59
CA LEU A 69 14.96 13.35 5.63
C LEU A 69 14.28 13.02 4.29
N LEU A 70 13.61 13.98 3.66
CA LEU A 70 12.97 13.74 2.36
C LEU A 70 14.01 13.43 1.27
N SER A 71 15.09 14.21 1.20
CA SER A 71 16.18 13.97 0.24
C SER A 71 16.86 12.61 0.46
N ILE A 72 17.17 12.24 1.72
CA ILE A 72 17.71 10.92 2.06
C ILE A 72 16.73 9.82 1.68
N SER A 73 15.44 9.99 1.94
CA SER A 73 14.44 8.97 1.59
C SER A 73 14.38 8.71 0.08
N LEU A 74 14.46 9.76 -0.75
CA LEU A 74 14.49 9.64 -2.21
C LEU A 74 15.80 9.00 -2.68
N LEU A 75 16.92 9.37 -2.06
CA LEU A 75 18.22 8.78 -2.37
C LEU A 75 18.26 7.29 -2.01
N LEU A 76 17.79 6.90 -0.83
CA LEU A 76 17.71 5.50 -0.39
C LEU A 76 16.89 4.64 -1.37
N ARG A 77 15.77 5.17 -1.86
CA ARG A 77 14.96 4.49 -2.88
C ARG A 77 15.72 4.29 -4.19
N SER A 78 16.46 5.31 -4.60
CA SER A 78 17.26 5.26 -5.81
C SER A 78 18.36 4.21 -5.68
N LEU A 79 19.09 4.26 -4.56
CA LEU A 79 20.15 3.31 -4.23
C LEU A 79 19.65 1.87 -4.07
N ALA A 80 18.37 1.67 -3.75
CA ALA A 80 17.78 0.33 -3.75
C ALA A 80 17.99 -0.36 -5.10
N PHE A 81 17.81 0.33 -6.24
CA PHE A 81 18.02 -0.28 -7.55
C PHE A 81 19.46 -0.76 -7.78
N VAL A 82 20.46 -0.12 -7.16
CA VAL A 82 21.86 -0.57 -7.24
C VAL A 82 21.99 -1.98 -6.69
N THR A 83 21.28 -2.33 -5.61
CA THR A 83 21.41 -3.66 -5.00
C THR A 83 20.99 -4.76 -5.97
N VAL A 84 19.87 -4.56 -6.67
CA VAL A 84 19.33 -5.53 -7.64
C VAL A 84 20.12 -5.54 -8.96
N ILE A 85 20.61 -4.38 -9.41
CA ILE A 85 21.47 -4.29 -10.60
C ILE A 85 22.79 -5.04 -10.36
N SER A 86 23.39 -4.88 -9.17
CA SER A 86 24.67 -5.50 -8.83
C SER A 86 24.57 -7.00 -8.58
N SER A 87 23.43 -7.49 -8.10
CA SER A 87 23.22 -8.92 -7.85
C SER A 87 21.75 -9.29 -7.87
N GLY A 88 21.40 -10.39 -8.55
CA GLY A 88 20.03 -10.92 -8.61
C GLY A 88 19.67 -11.88 -7.47
N ILE A 89 20.55 -12.06 -6.48
CA ILE A 89 20.36 -13.00 -5.37
C ILE A 89 19.32 -12.50 -4.35
N ALA A 90 18.79 -13.41 -3.54
CA ALA A 90 17.78 -13.09 -2.53
C ALA A 90 18.19 -11.93 -1.59
N PHE A 91 19.44 -11.90 -1.12
CA PHE A 91 19.95 -10.82 -0.26
C PHE A 91 19.84 -9.42 -0.90
N ALA A 92 20.09 -9.32 -2.20
CA ALA A 92 19.98 -8.05 -2.93
C ALA A 92 18.54 -7.55 -2.99
N TRP A 93 17.58 -8.47 -3.18
CA TRP A 93 16.15 -8.18 -3.14
C TRP A 93 15.65 -7.82 -1.74
N PHE A 94 16.08 -8.55 -0.69
CA PHE A 94 15.78 -8.16 0.69
C PHE A 94 16.27 -6.74 0.99
N THR A 95 17.48 -6.41 0.57
CA THR A 95 18.05 -5.06 0.74
C THR A 95 17.26 -4.03 -0.06
N PHE A 96 16.86 -4.33 -1.31
CA PHE A 96 16.02 -3.46 -2.13
C PHE A 96 14.71 -3.11 -1.40
N PHE A 97 13.96 -4.13 -0.98
CA PHE A 97 12.66 -3.95 -0.33
C PHE A 97 12.78 -3.26 1.02
N ALA A 98 13.85 -3.52 1.78
CA ALA A 98 14.12 -2.82 3.02
C ALA A 98 14.38 -1.32 2.79
N LEU A 99 15.22 -0.97 1.81
CA LEU A 99 15.51 0.43 1.47
C LEU A 99 14.27 1.17 0.95
N VAL A 100 13.45 0.51 0.12
CA VAL A 100 12.16 1.05 -0.34
C VAL A 100 11.19 1.26 0.82
N ALA A 101 11.08 0.30 1.75
CA ALA A 101 10.23 0.43 2.93
C ALA A 101 10.65 1.59 3.84
N ILE A 102 11.95 1.73 4.13
CA ILE A 102 12.51 2.86 4.88
C ILE A 102 12.16 4.18 4.16
N SER A 103 12.39 4.22 2.84
CA SER A 103 12.08 5.39 2.03
C SER A 103 10.59 5.79 2.08
N LYS A 104 9.68 4.83 1.91
CA LYS A 104 8.22 5.08 1.94
C LYS A 104 7.77 5.59 3.30
N SER A 105 8.27 4.96 4.37
CA SER A 105 7.94 5.33 5.76
C SER A 105 8.27 6.78 6.09
N VAL A 106 9.35 7.30 5.50
CA VAL A 106 9.78 8.69 5.66
C VAL A 106 9.01 9.61 4.70
N SER A 107 9.08 9.34 3.39
CA SER A 107 8.58 10.26 2.36
C SER A 107 7.06 10.47 2.36
N LYS A 108 6.26 9.45 2.70
CA LYS A 108 4.79 9.51 2.60
C LYS A 108 4.17 10.46 3.64
N PRO A 109 4.53 10.42 4.93
CA PRO A 109 4.10 11.45 5.89
C PRO A 109 4.55 12.86 5.50
N PHE A 110 5.82 13.04 5.12
CA PHE A 110 6.37 14.36 4.81
C PHE A 110 5.74 15.01 3.58
N THR A 111 5.50 14.24 2.51
CA THR A 111 4.87 14.78 1.31
C THR A 111 3.43 15.23 1.57
N ARG A 112 2.68 14.51 2.43
CA ARG A 112 1.35 14.94 2.87
C ARG A 112 1.40 16.17 3.76
N GLU A 113 2.35 16.24 4.68
CA GLU A 113 2.55 17.42 5.54
C GLU A 113 2.85 18.67 4.70
N ILE A 114 3.74 18.57 3.71
CA ILE A 114 4.01 19.66 2.77
C ILE A 114 2.71 20.18 2.17
N LEU A 115 1.83 19.29 1.67
CA LEU A 115 0.54 19.69 1.10
C LEU A 115 -0.35 20.45 2.10
N THR A 116 -0.42 19.98 3.35
CA THR A 116 -1.21 20.64 4.41
C THR A 116 -0.65 21.99 4.84
N GLU A 117 0.66 22.22 4.67
CA GLU A 117 1.30 23.49 4.97
C GLU A 117 1.09 24.54 3.86
N ILE A 118 1.02 24.12 2.58
CA ILE A 118 0.80 25.05 1.45
C ILE A 118 -0.67 25.27 1.07
N LEU A 119 -1.59 24.39 1.47
CA LEU A 119 -2.99 24.42 1.06
C LEU A 119 -3.95 24.22 2.23
N SER A 120 -5.14 24.80 2.14
CA SER A 120 -6.22 24.63 3.10
C SER A 120 -7.58 24.44 2.39
N GLY A 121 -8.59 23.97 3.15
CA GLY A 121 -9.97 23.79 2.68
C GLY A 121 -10.09 22.93 1.42
N ASP A 122 -10.93 23.38 0.47
CA ASP A 122 -11.21 22.64 -0.76
C ASP A 122 -9.98 22.43 -1.66
N LYS A 123 -9.01 23.37 -1.64
CA LYS A 123 -7.78 23.23 -2.42
C LYS A 123 -6.93 22.08 -1.91
N LEU A 124 -6.84 21.91 -0.59
CA LEU A 124 -6.15 20.77 0.03
C LEU A 124 -6.85 19.46 -0.31
N LYS A 125 -8.19 19.40 -0.19
CA LYS A 125 -8.99 18.22 -0.56
C LYS A 125 -8.74 17.80 -2.02
N LYS A 126 -8.78 18.76 -2.95
CA LYS A 126 -8.49 18.52 -4.37
C LYS A 126 -7.05 18.03 -4.57
N SER A 127 -6.08 18.62 -3.89
CA SER A 127 -4.67 18.22 -3.98
C SER A 127 -4.43 16.80 -3.45
N LEU A 128 -5.06 16.41 -2.35
CA LEU A 128 -4.98 15.04 -1.82
C LEU A 128 -5.64 14.02 -2.77
N SER A 129 -6.71 14.40 -3.46
CA SER A 129 -7.29 13.57 -4.53
C SER A 129 -6.32 13.39 -5.71
N ILE A 130 -5.61 14.45 -6.13
CA ILE A 130 -4.58 14.37 -7.18
C ILE A 130 -3.40 13.51 -6.70
N TYR A 131 -2.96 13.69 -5.45
CA TYR A 131 -1.92 12.87 -4.83
C TYR A 131 -2.25 11.37 -4.93
N SER A 132 -3.47 10.98 -4.55
CA SER A 132 -3.93 9.59 -4.67
C SER A 132 -4.02 9.12 -6.12
N PHE A 133 -4.42 9.99 -7.05
CA PHE A 133 -4.42 9.67 -8.48
C PHE A 133 -3.02 9.34 -9.00
N PHE A 134 -1.99 10.12 -8.63
CA PHE A 134 -0.60 9.84 -9.02
C PHE A 134 -0.09 8.52 -8.42
N GLN A 135 -0.46 8.18 -7.18
CA GLN A 135 -0.15 6.88 -6.59
C GLN A 135 -0.71 5.73 -7.43
N ASN A 136 -2.03 5.76 -7.68
CA ASN A 136 -2.70 4.69 -8.40
C ASN A 136 -2.27 4.62 -9.87
N SER A 137 -1.97 5.76 -10.51
CA SER A 137 -1.43 5.80 -11.87
C SER A 137 -0.08 5.08 -11.98
N ALA A 138 0.75 5.14 -10.93
CA ALA A 138 1.99 4.39 -10.90
C ALA A 138 1.75 2.87 -10.82
N VAL A 139 0.75 2.44 -10.05
CA VAL A 139 0.30 1.03 -10.00
C VAL A 139 -0.15 0.53 -11.38
N VAL A 140 -0.73 1.40 -12.20
CA VAL A 140 -1.12 1.06 -13.57
C VAL A 140 0.09 0.91 -14.49
N ILE A 141 1.00 1.89 -14.49
CA ILE A 141 2.03 2.00 -15.52
C ILE A 141 3.25 1.11 -15.19
N ALA A 142 3.67 1.05 -13.93
CA ALA A 142 4.92 0.42 -13.55
C ALA A 142 4.98 -1.09 -13.87
N PRO A 143 3.93 -1.89 -13.59
CA PRO A 143 3.94 -3.32 -13.91
C PRO A 143 3.97 -3.63 -15.41
N LEU A 144 3.35 -2.79 -16.24
CA LEU A 144 3.42 -2.92 -17.71
C LEU A 144 4.84 -2.68 -18.20
N ILE A 145 5.46 -1.58 -17.75
CA ILE A 145 6.83 -1.26 -18.10
C ILE A 145 7.78 -2.36 -17.60
N ALA A 146 7.56 -2.89 -16.40
CA ALA A 146 8.35 -4.00 -15.87
C ALA A 146 8.22 -5.27 -16.72
N THR A 147 7.00 -5.64 -17.13
CA THR A 147 6.76 -6.83 -17.95
C THR A 147 7.43 -6.69 -19.32
N LEU A 148 7.27 -5.54 -19.99
CA LEU A 148 7.94 -5.25 -21.26
C LEU A 148 9.47 -5.23 -21.11
N ALA A 149 9.98 -4.69 -19.99
CA ALA A 149 11.41 -4.67 -19.71
C ALA A 149 11.97 -6.07 -19.48
N VAL A 150 11.22 -6.96 -18.84
CA VAL A 150 11.58 -8.37 -18.67
C VAL A 150 11.57 -9.09 -20.03
N GLU A 151 10.49 -8.94 -20.81
CA GLU A 151 10.32 -9.59 -22.12
C GLU A 151 11.42 -9.20 -23.11
N HIS A 152 11.75 -7.92 -23.19
CA HIS A 152 12.77 -7.40 -24.12
C HIS A 152 14.16 -7.24 -23.49
N ARG A 153 14.38 -7.78 -22.28
CA ARG A 153 15.67 -7.72 -21.56
C ARG A 153 16.19 -6.29 -21.30
N TYR A 154 15.30 -5.31 -21.21
CA TYR A 154 15.63 -3.92 -20.86
C TYR A 154 15.61 -3.62 -19.35
N THR A 155 15.33 -4.62 -18.50
CA THR A 155 15.25 -4.44 -17.03
C THR A 155 16.41 -3.62 -16.44
N PRO A 156 17.70 -3.91 -16.72
CA PRO A 156 18.80 -3.12 -16.16
C PRO A 156 18.77 -1.65 -16.61
N SER A 157 18.43 -1.40 -17.88
CA SER A 157 18.36 -0.03 -18.44
C SER A 157 17.25 0.79 -17.78
N VAL A 158 16.08 0.17 -17.56
CA VAL A 158 14.98 0.83 -16.86
C VAL A 158 15.34 1.08 -15.39
N MET A 159 15.94 0.11 -14.70
CA MET A 159 16.40 0.31 -13.30
C MET A 159 17.45 1.42 -13.17
N ILE A 160 18.40 1.52 -14.11
CA ILE A 160 19.37 2.63 -14.17
C ILE A 160 18.65 3.96 -14.37
N THR A 161 17.64 4.01 -15.24
CA THR A 161 16.82 5.21 -15.47
C THR A 161 16.10 5.62 -14.19
N LEU A 162 15.52 4.68 -13.45
CA LEU A 162 14.85 4.93 -12.16
C LEU A 162 15.84 5.40 -11.08
N LEU A 163 17.03 4.80 -11.01
CA LEU A 163 18.13 5.24 -10.15
C LEU A 163 18.49 6.71 -10.43
N LEU A 164 18.74 7.07 -11.70
CA LEU A 164 19.10 8.44 -12.08
C LEU A 164 17.96 9.43 -11.81
N ALA A 165 16.72 9.07 -12.14
CA ALA A 165 15.55 9.90 -11.89
C ALA A 165 15.37 10.17 -10.38
N GLY A 166 15.57 9.16 -9.53
CA GLY A 166 15.48 9.33 -8.09
C GLY A 166 16.62 10.16 -7.48
N ILE A 167 17.86 10.05 -8.01
CA ILE A 167 18.97 10.92 -7.64
C ILE A 167 18.65 12.39 -7.99
N LEU A 168 18.13 12.63 -9.19
CA LEU A 168 17.69 13.96 -9.62
C LEU A 168 16.59 14.52 -8.72
N LEU A 169 15.59 13.70 -8.37
CA LEU A 169 14.53 14.09 -7.43
C LEU A 169 15.07 14.38 -6.03
N SER A 170 16.06 13.63 -5.56
CA SER A 170 16.73 13.92 -4.29
C SER A 170 17.43 15.28 -4.31
N GLY A 171 18.16 15.59 -5.39
CA GLY A 171 18.76 16.91 -5.59
C GLY A 171 17.73 18.04 -5.68
N ALA A 172 16.63 17.82 -6.41
CA ALA A 172 15.51 18.76 -6.49
C ALA A 172 14.85 18.99 -5.12
N SER A 173 14.67 17.92 -4.32
CA SER A 173 14.16 18.02 -2.96
C SER A 173 15.05 18.91 -2.09
N PHE A 174 16.37 18.76 -2.20
CA PHE A 174 17.29 19.59 -1.46
C PHE A 174 17.08 21.06 -1.81
N MET A 175 17.05 21.41 -3.10
CA MET A 175 16.88 22.80 -3.56
C MET A 175 15.50 23.41 -3.24
N LEU A 176 14.42 22.68 -3.51
CA LEU A 176 13.05 23.17 -3.37
C LEU A 176 12.63 23.32 -1.90
N VAL A 177 13.00 22.34 -1.08
CA VAL A 177 12.68 22.33 0.36
C VAL A 177 13.71 23.14 1.16
N TYR A 178 14.88 23.51 0.60
CA TYR A 178 15.91 24.34 1.26
C TYR A 178 15.37 25.63 1.87
N HIS A 179 14.37 26.28 1.27
CA HIS A 179 13.82 27.53 1.81
C HIS A 179 12.43 27.40 2.42
N TYR A 180 12.03 26.16 2.78
CA TYR A 180 10.88 25.96 3.63
C TYR A 180 11.24 26.30 5.09
N PRO A 181 10.40 27.05 5.84
CA PRO A 181 10.68 27.37 7.24
C PRO A 181 10.87 26.10 8.05
N LYS A 182 11.74 26.15 9.07
CA LYS A 182 11.77 25.10 10.10
C LYS A 182 10.43 25.16 10.83
N GLY A 183 9.51 24.26 10.51
CA GLY A 183 8.30 24.05 11.30
C GLY A 183 8.70 23.92 12.76
N HIS A 184 8.03 24.68 13.63
CA HIS A 184 8.34 24.68 15.06
C HIS A 184 8.26 23.25 15.58
N LEU A 185 9.34 22.79 16.24
CA LEU A 185 9.34 21.54 16.99
C LEU A 185 8.14 21.60 17.96
N PRO A 186 7.22 20.62 17.95
CA PRO A 186 6.14 20.59 18.92
C PRO A 186 6.78 20.54 20.31
N SER A 187 6.59 21.60 21.09
CA SER A 187 7.22 21.82 22.41
C SER A 187 6.63 20.94 23.52
N GLU A 188 5.77 19.98 23.19
CA GLU A 188 5.02 19.22 24.19
C GLU A 188 5.04 17.71 23.92
N ARG A 189 6.00 17.00 24.52
CA ARG A 189 5.79 15.58 24.88
C ARG A 189 6.42 15.27 26.24
N LYS A 190 5.66 15.47 27.32
CA LYS A 190 6.00 15.08 28.71
C LYS A 190 5.58 13.65 29.09
N LYS A 191 5.02 12.84 28.18
CA LYS A 191 4.69 11.42 28.45
C LYS A 191 5.54 10.50 27.57
N SER A 192 6.07 9.42 28.15
CA SER A 192 6.83 8.43 27.38
C SER A 192 5.93 7.81 26.30
N ALA A 193 6.42 7.77 25.06
CA ALA A 193 5.66 7.26 23.91
C ALA A 193 5.13 5.84 24.15
N PHE A 194 5.91 5.02 24.88
CA PHE A 194 5.53 3.68 25.28
C PHE A 194 4.24 3.65 26.13
N TRP A 195 4.11 4.54 27.12
CA TRP A 195 2.94 4.57 27.99
C TRP A 195 1.69 5.07 27.26
N ALA A 196 1.86 5.98 26.29
CA ALA A 196 0.79 6.42 25.39
C ALA A 196 0.30 5.28 24.49
N ILE A 197 1.20 4.46 23.94
CA ILE A 197 0.84 3.26 23.17
C ILE A 197 0.14 2.24 24.07
N TYR A 198 0.69 1.95 25.24
CA TYR A 198 0.13 0.98 26.18
C TYR A 198 -1.29 1.34 26.63
N SER A 199 -1.52 2.60 27.02
CA SER A 199 -2.86 3.09 27.38
C SER A 199 -3.83 3.03 26.18
N SER A 200 -3.38 3.38 24.98
CA SER A 200 -4.19 3.26 23.76
C SER A 200 -4.58 1.81 23.46
N VAL A 201 -3.65 0.86 23.59
CA VAL A 201 -3.93 -0.57 23.41
C VAL A 201 -4.95 -1.06 24.43
N ASN A 202 -4.85 -0.64 25.69
CA ASN A 202 -5.81 -1.01 26.72
C ASN A 202 -7.22 -0.46 26.44
N GLU A 203 -7.32 0.75 25.91
CA GLU A 203 -8.61 1.34 25.51
C GLU A 203 -9.20 0.61 24.30
N ILE A 204 -8.39 0.28 23.29
CA ILE A 204 -8.79 -0.53 22.15
C ILE A 204 -9.34 -1.88 22.61
N LYS A 205 -8.67 -2.55 23.57
CA LYS A 205 -9.14 -3.83 24.11
C LYS A 205 -10.54 -3.75 24.71
N LYS A 206 -10.93 -2.61 25.26
CA LYS A 206 -12.26 -2.39 25.85
C LYS A 206 -13.32 -2.04 24.80
N ASN A 207 -12.93 -1.34 23.73
CA ASN A 207 -13.85 -0.89 22.70
C ASN A 207 -14.09 -1.98 21.63
N HIS A 208 -15.30 -2.56 21.62
CA HIS A 208 -15.68 -3.62 20.68
C HIS A 208 -15.69 -3.15 19.22
N ASP A 209 -16.14 -1.93 18.95
CA ASP A 209 -16.26 -1.40 17.60
C ASP A 209 -14.89 -1.13 16.98
N ILE A 210 -13.95 -0.56 17.75
CA ILE A 210 -12.57 -0.38 17.28
C ILE A 210 -11.93 -1.73 16.97
N ARG A 211 -12.07 -2.74 17.85
CA ARG A 211 -11.51 -4.08 17.59
C ARG A 211 -12.06 -4.69 16.30
N ARG A 212 -13.37 -4.56 16.06
CA ARG A 212 -14.02 -5.03 14.84
C ARG A 212 -13.51 -4.31 13.60
N LEU A 213 -13.27 -3.00 13.67
CA LEU A 213 -12.64 -2.26 12.57
C LEU A 213 -11.21 -2.71 12.30
N LEU A 214 -10.42 -2.95 13.36
CA LEU A 214 -9.06 -3.49 13.21
C LEU A 214 -9.08 -4.88 12.56
N GLN A 215 -10.01 -5.74 12.97
CA GLN A 215 -10.21 -7.07 12.39
C GLN A 215 -10.65 -6.98 10.92
N ALA A 216 -11.60 -6.10 10.61
CA ALA A 216 -12.05 -5.86 9.24
C ALA A 216 -10.89 -5.42 8.34
N SER A 217 -10.08 -4.47 8.83
CA SER A 217 -8.92 -3.95 8.11
C SER A 217 -7.84 -5.03 7.91
N PHE A 218 -7.55 -5.81 8.95
CA PHE A 218 -6.59 -6.91 8.87
C PHE A 218 -6.96 -7.89 7.75
N PHE A 219 -8.20 -8.40 7.74
CA PHE A 219 -8.61 -9.38 6.73
C PHE A 219 -8.76 -8.76 5.33
N CYS A 220 -9.18 -7.49 5.24
CA CYS A 220 -9.20 -6.76 3.97
C CYS A 220 -7.80 -6.70 3.34
N PHE A 221 -6.78 -6.37 4.11
CA PHE A 221 -5.42 -6.28 3.62
C PHE A 221 -4.74 -7.65 3.49
N ALA A 222 -5.18 -8.69 4.23
CA ALA A 222 -4.75 -10.05 3.97
C ALA A 222 -5.11 -10.51 2.55
N ILE A 223 -6.26 -10.10 2.03
CA ILE A 223 -6.63 -10.32 0.63
C ILE A 223 -5.66 -9.59 -0.30
N MET A 224 -5.32 -8.32 0.00
CA MET A 224 -4.34 -7.54 -0.78
C MET A 224 -2.99 -8.24 -0.86
N GLY A 225 -2.44 -8.67 0.26
CA GLY A 225 -1.17 -9.39 0.31
C GLY A 225 -1.21 -10.70 -0.51
N ALA A 226 -2.33 -11.42 -0.44
CA ALA A 226 -2.53 -12.62 -1.25
C ALA A 226 -2.54 -12.32 -2.75
N PHE A 227 -3.28 -11.29 -3.19
CA PHE A 227 -3.30 -10.88 -4.60
C PHE A 227 -1.94 -10.39 -5.10
N ILE A 228 -1.26 -9.53 -4.35
CA ILE A 228 0.05 -9.01 -4.73
C ILE A 228 1.03 -10.17 -4.90
N THR A 229 1.09 -11.09 -3.92
CA THR A 229 2.04 -12.21 -3.94
C THR A 229 1.69 -13.23 -5.03
N ALA A 230 0.41 -13.61 -5.15
CA ALA A 230 -0.04 -14.55 -6.17
C ALA A 230 0.17 -14.02 -7.59
N THR A 231 -0.04 -12.72 -7.81
CA THR A 231 0.17 -12.07 -9.12
C THR A 231 1.66 -11.91 -9.42
N THR A 232 2.47 -11.56 -8.42
CA THR A 232 3.94 -11.51 -8.55
C THR A 232 4.49 -12.88 -8.96
N LEU A 233 4.00 -13.95 -8.34
CA LEU A 233 4.45 -15.32 -8.56
C LEU A 233 3.58 -16.09 -9.56
N LEU A 234 2.79 -15.40 -10.38
CA LEU A 234 1.74 -16.01 -11.20
C LEU A 234 2.28 -17.09 -12.14
N ALA A 235 3.46 -16.87 -12.71
CA ALA A 235 4.14 -17.83 -13.58
C ALA A 235 4.40 -19.19 -12.89
N ARG A 236 4.47 -19.23 -11.55
CA ARG A 236 4.67 -20.44 -10.75
C ARG A 236 3.37 -21.16 -10.38
N VAL A 237 2.24 -20.46 -10.48
CA VAL A 237 0.92 -21.00 -10.12
C VAL A 237 0.13 -21.39 -11.37
N ARG A 238 0.19 -20.56 -12.40
CA ARG A 238 -0.51 -20.72 -13.69
C ARG A 238 0.39 -20.21 -14.81
N VAL A 239 1.16 -21.11 -15.42
CA VAL A 239 2.12 -20.78 -16.49
C VAL A 239 1.44 -20.05 -17.66
N ASP A 240 0.22 -20.45 -18.02
CA ASP A 240 -0.59 -19.83 -19.09
C ASP A 240 -0.90 -18.36 -18.85
N PHE A 241 -0.79 -17.88 -17.60
CA PHE A 241 -1.06 -16.49 -17.24
C PHE A 241 0.22 -15.65 -17.09
N SER A 242 1.40 -16.24 -17.25
CA SER A 242 2.70 -15.58 -17.01
C SER A 242 2.92 -14.30 -17.84
N SER A 243 2.44 -14.28 -19.09
CA SER A 243 2.54 -13.10 -19.97
C SER A 243 1.62 -11.94 -19.57
N TYR A 244 0.68 -12.17 -18.65
CA TYR A 244 -0.32 -11.18 -18.24
C TYR A 244 -0.06 -10.55 -16.87
N ILE A 245 1.08 -10.84 -16.21
CA ILE A 245 1.40 -10.32 -14.86
C ILE A 245 1.27 -8.79 -14.80
N GLY A 246 1.89 -8.07 -15.75
CA GLY A 246 1.78 -6.62 -15.82
C GLY A 246 0.34 -6.15 -15.99
N LEU A 247 -0.40 -6.78 -16.91
CA LEU A 247 -1.81 -6.46 -17.16
C LEU A 247 -2.67 -6.64 -15.91
N PHE A 248 -2.44 -7.70 -15.12
CA PHE A 248 -3.23 -8.00 -13.93
C PHE A 248 -3.11 -6.91 -12.87
N PHE A 249 -1.90 -6.44 -12.57
CA PHE A 249 -1.72 -5.29 -11.70
C PHE A 249 -2.33 -4.01 -12.27
N SER A 250 -2.22 -3.78 -13.59
CA SER A 250 -2.77 -2.59 -14.23
C SER A 250 -4.30 -2.56 -14.22
N VAL A 251 -4.96 -3.70 -14.43
CA VAL A 251 -6.43 -3.82 -14.32
C VAL A 251 -6.87 -3.36 -12.93
N VAL A 252 -6.15 -3.78 -11.87
CA VAL A 252 -6.45 -3.36 -10.50
C VAL A 252 -6.33 -1.83 -10.36
N GLY A 253 -5.20 -1.26 -10.76
CA GLY A 253 -4.98 0.19 -10.68
C GLY A 253 -6.01 1.02 -11.47
N VAL A 254 -6.36 0.60 -12.69
CA VAL A 254 -7.36 1.28 -13.54
C VAL A 254 -8.73 1.23 -12.88
N CYS A 255 -9.13 0.07 -12.37
CA CYS A 255 -10.43 -0.10 -11.73
C CYS A 255 -10.55 0.74 -10.46
N ILE A 256 -9.51 0.79 -9.62
CA ILE A 256 -9.47 1.65 -8.43
C ILE A 256 -9.58 3.12 -8.83
N CYS A 257 -8.79 3.57 -9.82
CA CYS A 257 -8.86 4.95 -10.34
C CYS A 257 -10.27 5.29 -10.85
N PHE A 258 -10.90 4.40 -11.61
CA PHE A 258 -12.22 4.63 -12.17
C PHE A 258 -13.30 4.63 -11.08
N TRP A 259 -13.25 3.69 -10.14
CA TRP A 259 -14.21 3.62 -9.06
C TRP A 259 -14.12 4.83 -8.12
N GLN A 260 -12.93 5.13 -7.63
CA GLN A 260 -12.70 6.25 -6.72
C GLN A 260 -12.88 7.60 -7.41
N GLY A 261 -12.51 7.71 -8.70
CA GLY A 261 -12.57 8.97 -9.45
C GLY A 261 -13.94 9.31 -10.01
N VAL A 262 -14.70 8.30 -10.46
CA VAL A 262 -15.96 8.49 -11.20
C VAL A 262 -17.14 7.94 -10.41
N ILE A 263 -17.13 6.64 -10.12
CA ILE A 263 -18.31 5.93 -9.60
C ILE A 263 -18.70 6.42 -8.21
N SER A 264 -17.74 6.56 -7.29
CA SER A 264 -17.99 6.99 -5.91
C SER A 264 -18.58 8.40 -5.80
N ARG A 265 -18.47 9.22 -6.84
CA ARG A 265 -19.05 10.57 -6.89
C ARG A 265 -20.49 10.59 -7.41
N ILE A 266 -20.87 9.55 -8.15
CA ILE A 266 -22.19 9.44 -8.78
C ILE A 266 -23.12 8.60 -7.91
N LEU A 267 -22.58 7.58 -7.24
CA LEU A 267 -23.36 6.66 -6.42
C LEU A 267 -23.34 7.08 -4.94
N ASN A 268 -24.51 7.44 -4.42
CA ASN A 268 -24.75 7.50 -2.98
C ASN A 268 -25.23 6.11 -2.50
N LEU A 269 -24.28 5.30 -2.03
CA LEU A 269 -24.59 3.96 -1.52
C LEU A 269 -25.06 4.04 -0.07
N SER A 270 -26.21 3.44 0.23
CA SER A 270 -26.64 3.22 1.62
C SER A 270 -25.75 2.17 2.29
N GLU A 271 -25.67 2.18 3.63
CA GLU A 271 -24.83 1.23 4.39
C GLU A 271 -25.15 -0.24 4.05
N ARG A 272 -26.44 -0.58 3.91
CA ARG A 272 -26.87 -1.91 3.48
C ARG A 272 -26.35 -2.26 2.08
N THR A 273 -26.36 -1.30 1.17
CA THR A 273 -25.84 -1.49 -0.19
C THR A 273 -24.32 -1.65 -0.17
N VAL A 274 -23.61 -0.89 0.66
CA VAL A 274 -22.16 -1.04 0.86
C VAL A 274 -21.83 -2.46 1.29
N ILE A 275 -22.53 -2.99 2.31
CA ILE A 275 -22.33 -4.37 2.80
C ILE A 275 -22.58 -5.41 1.69
N ILE A 276 -23.64 -5.24 0.90
CA ILE A 276 -23.95 -6.17 -0.21
C ILE A 276 -22.85 -6.11 -1.27
N VAL A 277 -22.42 -4.91 -1.68
CA VAL A 277 -21.37 -4.72 -2.69
C VAL A 277 -20.08 -5.38 -2.24
N ILE A 278 -19.58 -5.08 -1.03
CA ILE A 278 -18.35 -5.69 -0.52
C ILE A 278 -18.46 -7.21 -0.37
N SER A 279 -19.64 -7.75 -0.01
CA SER A 279 -19.84 -9.20 0.10
C SER A 279 -19.73 -9.86 -1.27
N VAL A 280 -20.47 -9.35 -2.25
CA VAL A 280 -20.54 -9.95 -3.59
C VAL A 280 -19.21 -9.81 -4.31
N THR A 281 -18.65 -8.60 -4.37
CA THR A 281 -17.41 -8.37 -5.10
C THR A 281 -16.20 -9.01 -4.40
N GLY A 282 -16.21 -9.06 -3.07
CA GLY A 282 -15.22 -9.81 -2.30
C GLY A 282 -15.28 -11.32 -2.61
N LEU A 283 -16.45 -11.94 -2.54
CA LEU A 283 -16.57 -13.38 -2.82
C LEU A 283 -16.23 -13.72 -4.28
N LEU A 284 -16.67 -12.90 -5.24
CA LEU A 284 -16.27 -13.08 -6.64
C LEU A 284 -14.77 -12.97 -6.85
N SER A 285 -14.07 -12.13 -6.07
CA SER A 285 -12.62 -12.01 -6.17
C SER A 285 -11.87 -13.30 -5.78
N SER A 286 -12.46 -14.16 -4.95
CA SER A 286 -11.84 -15.44 -4.57
C SER A 286 -11.63 -16.40 -5.74
N LEU A 287 -12.31 -16.20 -6.87
CA LEU A 287 -12.20 -17.02 -8.08
C LEU A 287 -10.96 -16.71 -8.93
N TYR A 288 -10.07 -15.84 -8.47
CA TYR A 288 -8.93 -15.32 -9.23
C TYR A 288 -8.09 -16.38 -9.96
N LEU A 289 -7.81 -17.52 -9.32
CA LEU A 289 -6.91 -18.55 -9.86
C LEU A 289 -7.62 -19.83 -10.31
N THR A 290 -8.96 -19.90 -10.24
CA THR A 290 -9.70 -21.16 -10.41
C THR A 290 -10.25 -21.40 -11.81
N GLY A 291 -10.13 -20.44 -12.73
CA GLY A 291 -10.75 -20.54 -14.05
C GLY A 291 -9.89 -20.05 -15.21
N SER A 292 -10.57 -19.47 -16.20
CA SER A 292 -9.98 -18.89 -17.40
C SER A 292 -9.41 -17.49 -17.15
N LEU A 293 -8.69 -16.96 -18.15
CA LEU A 293 -8.18 -15.58 -18.13
C LEU A 293 -9.29 -14.55 -17.85
N TYR A 294 -10.48 -14.74 -18.44
CA TYR A 294 -11.63 -13.87 -18.21
C TYR A 294 -12.13 -13.91 -16.76
N MET A 295 -12.11 -15.08 -16.13
CA MET A 295 -12.47 -15.24 -14.73
C MET A 295 -11.45 -14.53 -13.82
N ALA A 296 -10.15 -14.65 -14.13
CA ALA A 296 -9.10 -13.95 -13.40
C ALA A 296 -9.27 -12.42 -13.50
N ILE A 297 -9.51 -11.89 -14.70
CA ILE A 297 -9.77 -10.46 -14.91
C ILE A 297 -11.03 -10.00 -14.16
N ALA A 298 -12.14 -10.75 -14.25
CA ALA A 298 -13.37 -10.43 -13.54
C ALA A 298 -13.18 -10.45 -12.01
N ALA A 299 -12.40 -11.39 -11.49
CA ALA A 299 -12.05 -11.48 -10.08
C ALA A 299 -11.19 -10.27 -9.62
N LEU A 300 -10.22 -9.83 -10.44
CA LEU A 300 -9.41 -8.64 -10.16
C LEU A 300 -10.23 -7.34 -10.20
N ILE A 301 -11.15 -7.21 -11.16
CA ILE A 301 -12.11 -6.09 -11.19
C ILE A 301 -12.96 -6.11 -9.92
N SER A 302 -13.48 -7.27 -9.55
CA SER A 302 -14.30 -7.45 -8.33
C SER A 302 -13.51 -7.10 -7.07
N TYR A 303 -12.26 -7.54 -6.96
CA TYR A 303 -11.34 -7.16 -5.88
C TYR A 303 -11.14 -5.64 -5.81
N SER A 304 -10.93 -5.00 -6.96
CA SER A 304 -10.70 -3.55 -7.05
C SER A 304 -11.91 -2.75 -6.56
N ILE A 305 -13.12 -3.21 -6.90
CA ILE A 305 -14.37 -2.63 -6.40
C ILE A 305 -14.50 -2.87 -4.88
N TYR A 306 -14.25 -4.10 -4.43
CA TYR A 306 -14.26 -4.44 -3.01
C TYR A 306 -13.36 -3.49 -2.20
N GLU A 307 -12.09 -3.37 -2.59
CA GLU A 307 -11.12 -2.50 -1.92
C GLU A 307 -11.56 -1.03 -1.93
N SER A 308 -12.00 -0.54 -3.09
CA SER A 308 -12.40 0.85 -3.27
C SER A 308 -13.64 1.24 -2.47
N VAL A 309 -14.43 0.27 -2.01
CA VAL A 309 -15.61 0.49 -1.17
C VAL A 309 -15.28 0.27 0.30
N ILE A 310 -14.65 -0.86 0.66
CA ILE A 310 -14.46 -1.24 2.06
C ILE A 310 -13.41 -0.36 2.78
N VAL A 311 -12.31 0.00 2.11
CA VAL A 311 -11.23 0.76 2.74
C VAL A 311 -11.71 2.16 3.15
N PRO A 312 -12.35 2.96 2.27
CA PRO A 312 -12.95 4.23 2.69
C PRO A 312 -14.01 4.06 3.78
N ALA A 313 -14.82 3.00 3.72
CA ALA A 313 -15.88 2.75 4.69
C ALA A 313 -15.33 2.45 6.09
N ILE A 314 -14.25 1.67 6.20
CA ILE A 314 -13.53 1.42 7.46
C ILE A 314 -13.03 2.76 8.05
N TYR A 315 -12.41 3.61 7.22
CA TYR A 315 -11.92 4.91 7.69
C TYR A 315 -13.07 5.83 8.15
N TYR A 316 -14.16 5.89 7.40
CA TYR A 316 -15.34 6.66 7.78
C TYR A 316 -15.91 6.20 9.12
N LYS A 317 -16.18 4.90 9.29
CA LYS A 317 -16.70 4.36 10.56
C LYS A 317 -15.75 4.62 11.73
N SER A 318 -14.44 4.53 11.51
CA SER A 318 -13.46 4.78 12.58
C SER A 318 -13.47 6.22 13.11
N SER A 319 -13.88 7.20 12.29
CA SER A 319 -14.04 8.59 12.71
C SER A 319 -15.30 8.82 13.54
N SER A 320 -16.28 7.90 13.45
CA SER A 320 -17.57 7.98 14.13
C SER A 320 -17.63 7.15 15.42
N CYS A 321 -16.63 6.29 15.68
CA CYS A 321 -16.58 5.46 16.88
C CYS A 321 -16.51 6.30 18.17
N THR A 322 -17.42 6.06 19.10
CA THR A 322 -17.36 6.65 20.45
C THR A 322 -16.19 6.05 21.22
N SER A 323 -15.11 6.82 21.43
CA SER A 323 -13.96 6.37 22.23
C SER A 323 -13.22 7.54 22.86
N ASN A 324 -12.46 7.27 23.92
CA ASN A 324 -11.56 8.25 24.55
C ASN A 324 -10.28 8.47 23.74
N LEU A 325 -10.08 7.73 22.65
CA LEU A 325 -8.93 7.89 21.76
C LEU A 325 -9.22 8.95 20.71
N SER A 326 -8.21 9.76 20.40
CA SER A 326 -8.28 10.62 19.23
C SER A 326 -8.41 9.79 17.96
N VAL A 327 -9.17 10.30 16.98
CA VAL A 327 -9.34 9.67 15.66
C VAL A 327 -8.00 9.36 15.00
N SER A 328 -6.99 10.23 15.17
CA SER A 328 -5.63 10.01 14.65
C SER A 328 -4.95 8.77 15.23
N VAL A 329 -5.18 8.46 16.51
CA VAL A 329 -4.65 7.25 17.15
C VAL A 329 -5.33 6.01 16.57
N ILE A 330 -6.67 6.05 16.43
CA ILE A 330 -7.45 4.95 15.85
C ILE A 330 -6.98 4.66 14.41
N PHE A 331 -6.83 5.69 13.58
CA PHE A 331 -6.29 5.54 12.22
C PHE A 331 -4.91 4.90 12.18
N SER A 332 -4.04 5.25 13.13
CA SER A 332 -2.69 4.66 13.22
C SER A 332 -2.76 3.16 13.50
N PHE A 333 -3.64 2.73 14.41
CA PHE A 333 -3.86 1.30 14.68
C PHE A 333 -4.50 0.57 13.50
N ILE A 334 -5.44 1.19 12.79
CA ILE A 334 -6.00 0.62 11.55
C ILE A 334 -4.91 0.38 10.52
N LEU A 335 -4.00 1.35 10.32
CA LEU A 335 -2.89 1.21 9.38
C LEU A 335 -1.96 0.06 9.78
N VAL A 336 -1.61 -0.05 11.07
CA VAL A 336 -0.78 -1.16 11.57
C VAL A 336 -1.48 -2.50 11.35
N ALA A 337 -2.76 -2.63 11.70
CA ALA A 337 -3.53 -3.85 11.48
C ALA A 337 -3.61 -4.22 9.99
N SER A 338 -3.78 -3.22 9.12
CA SER A 338 -3.79 -3.38 7.67
C SER A 338 -2.47 -3.95 7.16
N ASN A 339 -1.35 -3.32 7.54
CA ASN A 339 -0.03 -3.76 7.11
C ASN A 339 0.33 -5.17 7.63
N ILE A 340 -0.05 -5.51 8.87
CA ILE A 340 0.13 -6.88 9.38
C ILE A 340 -0.74 -7.86 8.58
N GLY A 341 -1.97 -7.46 8.22
CA GLY A 341 -2.84 -8.23 7.33
C GLY A 341 -2.19 -8.52 5.98
N GLU A 342 -1.70 -7.48 5.30
CA GLU A 342 -1.00 -7.59 4.01
C GLU A 342 0.24 -8.49 4.11
N ALA A 343 1.03 -8.33 5.16
CA ALA A 343 2.20 -9.18 5.41
C ALA A 343 1.80 -10.64 5.63
N PHE A 344 0.75 -10.90 6.42
CA PHE A 344 0.21 -12.23 6.68
C PHE A 344 -0.31 -12.90 5.39
N GLY A 345 -1.12 -12.18 4.62
CA GLY A 345 -1.65 -12.67 3.33
C GLY A 345 -0.54 -12.98 2.33
N SER A 346 0.47 -12.11 2.25
CA SER A 346 1.65 -12.33 1.40
C SER A 346 2.44 -13.56 1.83
N TRP A 347 2.74 -13.66 3.13
CA TRP A 347 3.52 -14.76 3.68
C TRP A 347 2.83 -16.12 3.48
N ILE A 348 1.55 -16.25 3.85
CA ILE A 348 0.79 -17.49 3.65
C ILE A 348 0.73 -17.85 2.18
N THR A 349 0.48 -16.88 1.29
CA THR A 349 0.40 -17.15 -0.15
C THR A 349 1.73 -17.67 -0.70
N GLY A 350 2.86 -17.09 -0.31
CA GLY A 350 4.17 -17.61 -0.72
C GLY A 350 4.45 -19.02 -0.20
N MET A 351 4.07 -19.31 1.05
CA MET A 351 4.20 -20.65 1.62
C MET A 351 3.34 -21.67 0.88
N LEU A 352 2.10 -21.31 0.52
CA LEU A 352 1.21 -22.18 -0.26
C LEU A 352 1.79 -22.47 -1.65
N ILE A 353 2.33 -21.46 -2.33
CA ILE A 353 2.96 -21.63 -3.65
C ILE A 353 4.20 -22.54 -3.56
N GLU A 354 5.02 -22.37 -2.52
CA GLU A 354 6.26 -23.14 -2.34
C GLU A 354 5.99 -24.61 -1.99
N TYR A 355 5.07 -24.87 -1.05
CA TYR A 355 4.92 -26.18 -0.42
C TYR A 355 3.64 -26.93 -0.82
N ALA A 356 2.69 -26.27 -1.47
CA ALA A 356 1.40 -26.83 -1.88
C ALA A 356 1.02 -26.41 -3.31
N SER A 357 2.00 -26.41 -4.23
CA SER A 357 1.87 -25.91 -5.61
C SER A 357 0.65 -26.49 -6.35
N GLU A 358 0.40 -27.80 -6.25
CA GLU A 358 -0.71 -28.50 -6.92
C GLU A 358 -2.11 -28.02 -6.47
N THR A 359 -2.22 -27.57 -5.22
CA THR A 359 -3.50 -27.15 -4.62
C THR A 359 -3.54 -25.66 -4.30
N THR A 360 -2.54 -24.90 -4.74
CA THR A 360 -2.37 -23.49 -4.40
C THR A 360 -3.58 -22.65 -4.80
N ALA A 361 -4.12 -22.85 -6.01
CA ALA A 361 -5.28 -22.10 -6.48
C ALA A 361 -6.51 -22.28 -5.58
N TYR A 362 -6.74 -23.50 -5.10
CA TYR A 362 -7.84 -23.80 -4.17
C TYR A 362 -7.61 -23.18 -2.79
N HIS A 363 -6.39 -23.26 -2.25
CA HIS A 363 -6.07 -22.66 -0.96
C HIS A 363 -6.14 -21.13 -0.99
N ILE A 364 -5.72 -20.49 -2.09
CA ILE A 364 -5.86 -19.05 -2.28
C ILE A 364 -7.33 -18.66 -2.39
N LEU A 365 -8.17 -19.43 -3.08
CA LEU A 365 -9.62 -19.21 -3.09
C LEU A 365 -10.17 -19.24 -1.67
N LEU A 366 -9.84 -20.26 -0.88
CA LEU A 366 -10.32 -20.38 0.50
C LEU A 366 -9.83 -19.22 1.37
N LEU A 367 -8.54 -18.87 1.27
CA LEU A 367 -7.94 -17.76 2.00
C LEU A 367 -8.66 -16.45 1.71
N VAL A 368 -8.91 -16.14 0.44
CA VAL A 368 -9.60 -14.91 0.03
C VAL A 368 -11.06 -14.94 0.47
N ALA A 369 -11.80 -16.03 0.21
CA ALA A 369 -13.21 -16.15 0.57
C ALA A 369 -13.44 -16.02 2.08
N VAL A 370 -12.65 -16.72 2.90
CA VAL A 370 -12.72 -16.63 4.36
C VAL A 370 -12.35 -15.22 4.84
N SER A 371 -11.31 -14.62 4.28
CA SER A 371 -10.91 -13.25 4.64
C SER A 371 -12.00 -12.23 4.30
N VAL A 372 -12.68 -12.37 3.17
CA VAL A 372 -13.83 -11.53 2.81
C VAL A 372 -14.94 -11.68 3.85
N LEU A 373 -15.35 -12.92 4.14
CA LEU A 373 -16.42 -13.17 5.12
C LEU A 373 -16.09 -12.59 6.49
N LEU A 374 -14.86 -12.79 6.98
CA LEU A 374 -14.42 -12.24 8.26
C LEU A 374 -14.32 -10.72 8.24
N SER A 375 -13.86 -10.13 7.13
CA SER A 375 -13.77 -8.68 6.98
C SER A 375 -15.16 -8.02 6.99
N VAL A 376 -16.07 -8.52 6.14
CA VAL A 376 -17.44 -8.04 6.04
C VAL A 376 -18.21 -8.25 7.33
N TRP A 377 -18.11 -9.43 7.95
CA TRP A 377 -18.77 -9.71 9.23
C TRP A 377 -18.31 -8.76 10.32
N SER A 378 -17.00 -8.53 10.43
CA SER A 378 -16.44 -7.60 11.42
C SER A 378 -16.92 -6.17 11.15
N PHE A 379 -16.90 -5.73 9.88
CA PHE A 379 -17.34 -4.39 9.48
C PHE A 379 -18.83 -4.13 9.70
N ALA A 380 -19.69 -5.11 9.35
CA ALA A 380 -21.15 -5.00 9.47
C ALA A 380 -21.63 -4.92 10.92
N LEU A 381 -20.86 -5.46 11.87
CA LEU A 381 -21.18 -5.43 13.29
C LEU A 381 -20.78 -4.12 14.00
N VAL A 382 -20.10 -3.20 13.33
CA VAL A 382 -19.74 -1.89 13.88
C VAL A 382 -20.97 -0.98 13.81
N LYS A 383 -21.47 -0.53 14.96
CA LYS A 383 -22.63 0.35 15.04
C LYS A 383 -22.32 1.74 14.50
N ASP A 384 -23.22 2.30 13.71
CA ASP A 384 -23.12 3.70 13.28
C ASP A 384 -23.79 4.60 14.34
N THR A 385 -22.97 5.31 15.12
CA THR A 385 -23.45 6.24 16.16
C THR A 385 -23.74 7.64 15.62
N SER A 386 -23.56 7.87 14.31
CA SER A 386 -23.73 9.19 13.68
C SER A 386 -25.20 9.57 13.38
N GLY A 387 -26.17 8.72 13.71
CA GLY A 387 -27.60 8.90 13.41
C GLY A 387 -28.56 8.89 14.60
N SER A 388 -28.08 9.10 15.84
CA SER A 388 -28.94 9.22 17.03
C SER A 388 -29.06 10.67 17.51
#